data_AF-X1B2V7-F1
#
_entry.id   AF-X1B2V7-F1
#
_cell.length_a   1.000
_cell.length_b   1.000
_cell.length_c   1.000
_cell.angle_alpha   90.00
_cell.angle_beta   90.00
_cell.angle_gamma   90.00
#
_symmetry.space_group_name_H-M   'P 1'
#
loop_
_entity.id
_entity.type
_entity.pdbx_description
1 polymer ?
#
loop_
_entity_poly.entity_id
_entity_poly.type
_entity_poly.pdbx_seq_one_letter_code
_entity_poly.pdbx_strand_id
1 'polypeptide(L)'
;MNQPKVSIITLNWDGLEYTIECLASLKKITYPNYEVIVVDNGSKGNDAQVLEEKFGDYIHIIKNDMNYGSRGGVNIGMRYFLNNSNSDYLLLLDNDTVVDPEFLTEMVKVAEA
;
A
#
# COMPACT_ATOMS: atom_id res chain seq x y z
N MET A 1 -5.58 -24.85 -2.57
CA MET A 1 -4.72 -24.26 -1.54
C MET A 1 -5.03 -22.78 -1.50
N ASN A 2 -5.16 -22.18 -0.32
CA ASN A 2 -5.38 -20.74 -0.22
C ASN A 2 -4.08 -20.05 -0.64
N GLN A 3 -4.12 -19.08 -1.55
CA GLN A 3 -2.92 -18.34 -1.94
C GLN A 3 -2.45 -17.48 -0.74
N PRO A 4 -1.13 -17.34 -0.50
CA PRO A 4 -0.62 -16.54 0.62
C PRO A 4 -1.19 -15.12 0.62
N LYS A 5 -1.58 -14.60 1.78
CA LYS A 5 -2.07 -13.22 1.85
C LYS A 5 -0.87 -12.26 1.79
N VAL A 6 -0.98 -11.17 1.03
CA VAL A 6 0.05 -10.12 0.95
C VAL A 6 -0.50 -8.78 1.43
N SER A 7 0.18 -8.14 2.38
CA SER A 7 -0.08 -6.73 2.72
C SER A 7 0.88 -5.84 1.96
N ILE A 8 0.34 -4.89 1.18
CA ILE A 8 1.12 -3.92 0.42
C ILE A 8 1.12 -2.60 1.20
N ILE A 9 2.29 -2.08 1.55
CA ILE A 9 2.44 -0.75 2.16
C ILE A 9 2.95 0.23 1.11
N THR A 10 2.24 1.34 0.96
CA THR A 10 2.64 2.48 0.13
C THR A 10 2.66 3.75 0.97
N LEU A 11 3.71 4.56 0.79
CA LEU A 11 3.88 5.83 1.51
C LEU A 11 3.52 7.00 0.58
N ASN A 12 2.58 7.86 1.00
CA ASN A 12 2.28 9.13 0.34
C ASN A 12 2.89 10.30 1.12
N TRP A 13 3.50 11.27 0.44
CA TRP A 13 3.84 12.57 1.01
C TRP A 13 3.84 13.64 -0.10
N ASP A 14 2.85 14.53 -0.07
CA ASP A 14 2.63 15.58 -1.10
C ASP A 14 2.71 15.01 -2.54
N GLY A 15 2.23 13.78 -2.73
CA GLY A 15 2.42 12.95 -3.93
C GLY A 15 1.12 12.34 -4.47
N LEU A 16 -0.01 13.01 -4.21
CA LEU A 16 -1.36 12.52 -4.47
C LEU A 16 -1.56 11.88 -5.85
N GLU A 17 -1.12 12.54 -6.92
CA GLU A 17 -1.33 12.05 -8.30
C GLU A 17 -0.63 10.71 -8.55
N TYR A 18 0.63 10.58 -8.12
CA TYR A 18 1.38 9.33 -8.18
C TYR A 18 0.68 8.24 -7.38
N THR A 19 0.27 8.54 -6.15
CA THR A 19 -0.44 7.58 -5.30
C THR A 19 -1.75 7.12 -5.92
N ILE A 20 -2.51 8.02 -6.55
CA ILE A 20 -3.75 7.67 -7.27
C ILE A 20 -3.44 6.71 -8.43
N GLU A 21 -2.41 6.97 -9.23
CA GLU A 21 -2.02 6.10 -10.35
C GLU A 21 -1.53 4.73 -9.88
N CYS A 22 -0.70 4.69 -8.83
CA CYS A 22 -0.24 3.46 -8.19
C CYS A 22 -1.44 2.63 -7.70
N LEU A 23 -2.35 3.21 -6.92
CA LEU A 23 -3.55 2.51 -6.42
C LEU A 23 -4.48 2.05 -7.55
N ALA A 24 -4.62 2.86 -8.61
CA ALA A 24 -5.40 2.48 -9.79
C ALA A 24 -4.77 1.30 -10.55
N SER A 25 -3.44 1.18 -10.56
CA SER A 25 -2.74 0.02 -11.12
C SER A 25 -2.88 -1.21 -10.22
N LEU A 26 -2.77 -1.05 -8.90
CA LEU A 26 -2.97 -2.13 -7.93
C LEU A 26 -4.38 -2.72 -8.01
N LYS A 27 -5.43 -1.91 -8.24
CA LYS A 27 -6.79 -2.42 -8.45
C LYS A 27 -6.94 -3.36 -9.65
N LYS A 28 -6.01 -3.32 -10.60
CA LYS A 28 -6.05 -4.16 -11.82
C LYS A 28 -5.31 -5.48 -11.65
N ILE A 29 -4.67 -5.72 -10.51
CA ILE A 29 -3.87 -6.92 -10.30
C ILE A 29 -4.78 -8.14 -10.17
N THR A 30 -4.33 -9.26 -10.69
CA THR A 30 -5.11 -10.49 -10.76
C THR A 30 -4.92 -11.38 -9.55
N TYR A 31 -3.91 -11.09 -8.72
CA TYR A 31 -3.68 -11.80 -7.47
C TYR A 31 -4.85 -11.55 -6.51
N PRO A 32 -5.54 -12.58 -6.00
CA PRO A 32 -6.80 -12.44 -5.31
C PRO A 32 -6.69 -12.17 -3.79
N ASN A 33 -5.54 -12.41 -3.16
CA ASN A 33 -5.44 -12.39 -1.70
C ASN A 33 -4.45 -11.33 -1.20
N TYR A 34 -4.84 -10.07 -1.26
CA TYR A 34 -4.00 -8.97 -0.79
C TYR A 34 -4.83 -7.85 -0.15
N GLU A 35 -4.15 -7.01 0.61
CA GLU A 35 -4.69 -5.77 1.16
C GLU A 35 -3.69 -4.63 0.93
N VAL A 36 -4.18 -3.39 0.89
CA VAL A 36 -3.36 -2.21 0.64
C VAL A 36 -3.45 -1.27 1.83
N ILE A 37 -2.29 -0.90 2.37
CA ILE A 37 -2.12 0.05 3.46
C ILE A 37 -1.41 1.27 2.91
N VAL A 38 -2.05 2.43 2.97
CA VAL A 38 -1.48 3.71 2.56
C VAL A 38 -1.13 4.52 3.79
N VAL A 39 0.13 4.91 3.92
CA VAL A 39 0.58 5.84 4.97
C VAL A 39 0.67 7.23 4.35
N ASP A 40 -0.25 8.13 4.68
CA ASP A 40 -0.08 9.55 4.40
C ASP A 40 0.84 10.17 5.44
N ASN A 41 2.02 10.61 5.02
CA ASN A 41 3.10 11.03 5.90
C ASN A 41 3.03 12.51 6.25
N GLY A 42 1.85 12.98 6.66
CA GLY A 42 1.62 14.39 7.00
C GLY A 42 1.70 15.31 5.79
N SER A 43 1.03 14.94 4.70
CA SER A 43 0.90 15.80 3.52
C SER A 43 0.18 17.11 3.90
N LYS A 44 0.57 18.22 3.28
CA LYS A 44 0.03 19.55 3.65
C LYS A 44 -1.37 19.80 3.08
N GLY A 45 -1.71 19.10 2.01
CA GLY A 45 -2.96 19.25 1.29
C GLY A 45 -4.09 18.41 1.86
N ASN A 46 -5.00 18.00 0.97
CA ASN A 46 -6.11 17.11 1.28
C ASN A 46 -5.87 15.69 0.76
N ASP A 47 -4.61 15.30 0.52
CA ASP A 47 -4.23 14.00 -0.05
C ASP A 47 -4.96 12.85 0.61
N ALA A 48 -4.87 12.77 1.95
CA ALA A 48 -5.47 11.68 2.69
C ALA A 48 -7.01 11.64 2.58
N GLN A 49 -7.66 12.81 2.52
CA GLN A 49 -9.10 12.90 2.28
C GLN A 49 -9.45 12.42 0.86
N VAL A 50 -8.71 12.87 -0.16
CA VAL A 50 -8.97 12.48 -1.55
C VAL A 50 -8.75 10.99 -1.75
N LEU A 51 -7.74 10.42 -1.10
CA LEU A 51 -7.46 8.98 -1.14
C LEU A 51 -8.57 8.17 -0.45
N GLU A 52 -9.09 8.63 0.69
CA GLU A 52 -10.27 8.03 1.34
C GLU A 52 -11.51 8.10 0.44
N GLU A 53 -11.79 9.25 -0.16
CA GLU A 53 -12.96 9.44 -1.03
C GLU A 53 -12.90 8.55 -2.28
N LYS A 54 -11.72 8.36 -2.87
CA LYS A 54 -11.54 7.56 -4.10
C LYS A 54 -11.36 6.07 -3.85
N PHE A 55 -10.74 5.69 -2.73
CA PHE A 55 -10.25 4.34 -2.49
C PHE A 55 -10.59 3.77 -1.11
N GLY A 56 -11.39 4.45 -0.27
CA GLY A 56 -11.66 4.03 1.12
C GLY A 56 -12.22 2.62 1.28
N ASP A 57 -12.97 2.11 0.31
CA ASP A 57 -13.47 0.72 0.31
C ASP A 57 -12.41 -0.33 -0.08
N TYR A 58 -11.23 0.13 -0.52
CA TYR A 58 -10.15 -0.68 -1.07
C TYR A 58 -8.85 -0.61 -0.27
N ILE A 59 -8.57 0.53 0.37
CA ILE A 59 -7.34 0.76 1.14
C ILE A 59 -7.64 0.90 2.64
N HIS A 60 -6.67 0.56 3.46
CA HIS A 60 -6.56 1.10 4.82
C HIS A 60 -5.62 2.31 4.81
N ILE A 61 -6.07 3.45 5.33
CA ILE A 61 -5.24 4.66 5.37
C ILE A 61 -4.79 4.99 6.79
N ILE A 62 -3.51 5.32 6.92
CA ILE A 62 -2.89 5.80 8.15
C ILE A 62 -2.48 7.24 7.91
N LYS A 63 -3.04 8.17 8.68
CA LYS A 63 -2.75 9.59 8.58
C LYS A 63 -1.77 9.99 9.67
N ASN A 64 -0.54 10.31 9.29
CA ASN A 64 0.44 10.86 10.21
C ASN A 64 0.16 12.35 10.43
N ASP A 65 0.47 12.82 11.64
CA ASP A 65 0.35 14.22 12.04
C ASP A 65 1.47 15.12 11.45
N MET A 66 2.57 14.52 11.03
CA MET A 66 3.69 15.19 10.39
C MET A 66 4.50 14.23 9.52
N ASN A 67 5.44 14.77 8.74
CA ASN A 67 6.37 13.98 7.95
C ASN A 67 7.48 13.39 8.83
N TYR A 68 7.44 12.07 9.02
CA TYR A 68 8.45 11.30 9.76
C TYR A 68 9.66 10.88 8.90
N GLY A 69 9.79 11.42 7.70
CA GLY A 69 10.69 10.96 6.66
C GLY A 69 10.26 9.61 6.06
N SER A 70 10.88 9.23 4.95
CA SER A 70 10.52 7.99 4.22
C SER A 70 10.57 6.75 5.12
N ARG A 71 11.69 6.51 5.81
CA ARG A 71 11.85 5.37 6.72
C ARG A 71 10.90 5.42 7.92
N GLY A 72 10.65 6.60 8.48
CA GLY A 72 9.77 6.76 9.63
C GLY A 72 8.33 6.44 9.27
N GLY A 73 7.85 6.96 8.14
CA GLY A 73 6.51 6.68 7.62
C GLY A 73 6.31 5.21 7.27
N VAL A 74 7.26 4.59 6.55
CA VAL A 74 7.22 3.14 6.26
C VAL A 74 7.19 2.31 7.54
N ASN A 75 8.00 2.65 8.54
CA ASN A 75 8.02 1.94 9.83
C ASN A 75 6.68 2.05 10.58
N ILE A 76 5.94 3.15 10.43
CA ILE A 76 4.58 3.28 10.98
C ILE A 76 3.63 2.28 10.31
N GLY A 77 3.67 2.19 8.97
CA GLY A 77 2.93 1.18 8.22
C GLY A 77 3.30 -0.25 8.64
N MET A 78 4.59 -0.55 8.81
CA MET A 78 5.06 -1.87 9.24
C MET A 78 4.59 -2.22 10.65
N ARG A 79 4.56 -1.25 11.57
CA ARG A 79 4.00 -1.45 12.91
C ARG A 79 2.50 -1.71 12.87
N TYR A 80 1.77 -1.02 12.01
CA TYR A 80 0.36 -1.31 11.80
C TYR A 80 0.18 -2.74 11.27
N PHE A 81 0.94 -3.13 10.24
CA PHE A 81 0.93 -4.47 9.68
C PHE A 81 1.16 -5.55 10.75
N LEU A 82 2.23 -5.43 11.55
CA LEU A 82 2.56 -6.40 12.60
C LEU A 82 1.48 -6.54 13.69
N ASN A 83 0.69 -5.50 13.93
CA ASN A 83 -0.32 -5.49 14.98
C ASN A 83 -1.73 -5.85 14.48
N ASN A 84 -2.01 -5.69 13.19
CA ASN A 84 -3.37 -5.76 12.65
C ASN A 84 -3.55 -6.74 11.49
N SER A 85 -2.45 -7.24 10.91
CA SER A 85 -2.50 -8.15 9.77
C SER A 85 -2.04 -9.55 10.17
N ASN A 86 -2.63 -10.53 9.49
CA ASN A 86 -2.24 -11.93 9.53
C ASN A 86 -1.67 -12.40 8.18
N SER A 87 -1.24 -11.48 7.33
CA SER A 87 -0.70 -11.82 6.01
C SER A 87 0.64 -12.56 6.12
N ASP A 88 0.87 -13.46 5.18
CA ASP A 88 2.10 -14.26 5.08
C ASP A 88 3.28 -13.42 4.59
N TYR A 89 2.99 -12.41 3.74
CA TYR A 89 3.99 -11.53 3.15
C TYR A 89 3.67 -10.05 3.34
N LEU A 90 4.74 -9.25 3.42
CA LEU A 90 4.71 -7.81 3.36
C LEU A 90 5.45 -7.33 2.11
N LEU A 91 4.78 -6.53 1.28
CA LEU A 91 5.38 -5.83 0.16
C LEU A 91 5.45 -4.34 0.48
N LEU A 92 6.66 -3.76 0.41
CA LEU A 92 6.84 -2.32 0.42
C LEU A 92 6.86 -1.84 -1.04
N LEU A 93 5.95 -0.96 -1.41
CA LEU A 93 5.81 -0.46 -2.78
C LEU A 93 5.81 1.07 -2.79
N ASP A 94 6.74 1.65 -3.54
CA ASP A 94 6.82 3.10 -3.72
C ASP A 94 5.58 3.62 -4.48
N ASN A 95 5.10 4.81 -4.10
CA ASN A 95 3.84 5.36 -4.60
C ASN A 95 3.92 5.90 -6.04
N ASP A 96 5.11 6.00 -6.61
CA ASP A 96 5.38 6.39 -8.01
C ASP A 96 5.52 5.18 -8.95
N THR A 97 5.12 3.99 -8.49
CA THR A 97 5.15 2.76 -9.28
C THR A 97 3.79 2.43 -9.90
N VAL A 98 3.80 2.08 -11.19
CA VAL A 98 2.65 1.45 -11.88
C VAL A 98 2.99 -0.01 -12.12
N VAL A 99 2.15 -0.91 -11.62
CA VAL A 99 2.38 -2.36 -11.69
C VAL A 99 1.65 -3.04 -12.84
N ASP A 100 2.24 -4.13 -13.34
CA ASP A 100 1.57 -5.05 -14.27
C ASP A 100 0.49 -5.88 -13.54
N PRO A 101 -0.64 -6.23 -14.18
CA PRO A 101 -1.68 -7.05 -13.57
C PRO A 101 -1.19 -8.38 -12.96
N GLU A 102 -0.15 -8.99 -13.49
CA GLU A 102 0.38 -10.29 -13.03
C GLU A 102 1.56 -10.15 -12.04
N PHE A 103 2.01 -8.93 -11.73
CA PHE A 103 3.26 -8.71 -11.00
C PHE A 103 3.30 -9.44 -9.64
N LEU A 104 2.21 -9.36 -8.87
CA LEU A 104 2.16 -9.92 -7.52
C LEU A 104 2.11 -11.44 -7.56
N THR A 105 1.43 -12.00 -8.57
CA THR A 105 1.38 -13.44 -8.81
C THR A 105 2.78 -14.00 -9.05
N GLU A 106 3.58 -13.37 -9.90
CA GLU A 106 4.94 -13.85 -10.18
C GLU A 106 5.89 -13.62 -8.99
N MET A 107 5.72 -12.54 -8.22
CA MET A 107 6.49 -12.32 -6.98
C MET A 107 6.24 -13.42 -5.94
N VAL A 108 4.97 -13.72 -5.65
CA VAL A 108 4.60 -14.75 -4.66
C VAL A 108 5.09 -16.12 -5.12
N LYS A 109 4.95 -16.44 -6.41
CA LYS A 109 5.43 -17.71 -6.98
C LYS A 109 6.92 -17.93 -6.77
N VAL A 110 7.74 -16.89 -6.85
CA VAL A 110 9.19 -16.98 -6.56
C VAL A 110 9.45 -17.10 -5.06
N ALA A 111 8.67 -16.43 -4.21
CA ALA A 111 8.83 -16.49 -2.75
C ALA A 111 8.45 -17.86 -2.16
N GLU A 112 7.51 -18.58 -2.78
CA GLU A 112 7.04 -19.91 -2.36
C GLU A 112 7.89 -21.08 -2.90
N ALA A 113 8.89 -20.81 -3.75
CA ALA A 113 9.73 -21.82 -4.41
C ALA A 113 10.94 -22.22 -3.57
#